data_AF-A0A662D9N4-F1
#
_entry.id   AF-A0A662D9N4-F1
#
_cell.length_a   1.000
_cell.length_b   1.000
_cell.length_c   1.000
_cell.angle_alpha   90.00
_cell.angle_beta   90.00
_cell.angle_gamma   90.00
#
_symmetry.space_group_name_H-M   'P 1'
#
loop_
_entity.id
_entity.type
_entity.pdbx_description
1 polymer ?
#
loop_
_entity_poly.entity_id
_entity_poly.type
_entity_poly.pdbx_seq_one_letter_code
_entity_poly.pdbx_strand_id
1 'polypeptide(L)'
;MGRTTKTISLSLSPEMAEKIEKLMKKEGRTRSELIREALRRYVEEQEWKEIYRYGEMKAREKGVMEKDVDRIIHEYREEKN
;
A
#
# COMPACT_ATOMS: atom_id res chain seq x y z
N MET A 1 -1.80 -27.20 -15.43
CA MET A 1 -1.86 -25.93 -14.67
C MET A 1 -1.58 -24.77 -15.61
N GLY A 2 -2.51 -23.83 -15.75
CA GLY A 2 -2.34 -22.66 -16.62
C GLY A 2 -1.39 -21.62 -16.02
N ARG A 3 -0.85 -20.73 -16.85
CA ARG A 3 -0.01 -19.60 -16.39
C ARG A 3 -0.86 -18.65 -15.52
N THR A 4 -0.35 -18.25 -14.36
CA THR A 4 -1.01 -17.31 -13.42
C THR A 4 -0.68 -15.84 -13.67
N THR A 5 0.13 -15.54 -14.70
CA THR A 5 0.63 -14.19 -14.98
C THR A 5 0.08 -13.63 -16.30
N LYS A 6 -0.38 -12.37 -16.29
CA LYS A 6 -0.75 -11.62 -17.49
C LYS A 6 0.37 -10.63 -17.86
N THR A 7 0.78 -10.64 -19.13
CA THR A 7 1.78 -9.68 -19.65
C THR A 7 1.12 -8.33 -19.92
N ILE A 8 1.79 -7.25 -19.54
CA ILE A 8 1.41 -5.87 -19.86
C ILE A 8 2.56 -5.19 -20.63
N SER A 9 2.21 -4.32 -21.57
CA SER A 9 3.17 -3.45 -22.27
C SER A 9 2.94 -2.01 -21.80
N LEU A 10 4.03 -1.26 -21.58
CA LEU A 10 3.98 0.12 -21.13
C LEU A 10 4.99 0.97 -21.91
N SER A 11 4.55 2.13 -22.36
CA SER A 11 5.42 3.15 -22.95
C SER A 11 5.93 4.08 -21.84
N LEU A 12 7.22 4.41 -21.87
CA LEU A 12 7.87 5.30 -20.93
C LEU A 12 8.63 6.39 -21.68
N SER A 13 8.81 7.55 -21.06
CA SER A 13 9.74 8.56 -21.59
C SER A 13 11.16 7.99 -21.60
N PRO A 14 12.02 8.41 -22.54
CA PRO A 14 13.42 7.97 -22.58
C PRO A 14 14.15 8.21 -21.25
N GLU A 15 13.89 9.35 -20.61
CA GLU A 15 14.47 9.71 -19.32
C GLU A 15 14.05 8.72 -18.21
N MET A 16 12.79 8.26 -18.20
CA MET A 16 12.32 7.29 -17.21
C MET A 16 12.94 5.91 -17.45
N ALA A 17 13.07 5.49 -18.71
CA ALA A 17 13.73 4.23 -19.05
C ALA A 17 15.19 4.21 -18.58
N GLU A 18 15.92 5.31 -18.77
CA GLU A 18 17.29 5.51 -18.28
C GLU A 18 17.38 5.40 -16.74
N LYS A 19 16.44 6.03 -16.02
CA LYS A 19 16.38 5.96 -14.54
C LYS A 19 16.14 4.52 -14.06
N ILE A 20 15.23 3.79 -14.71
CA ILE A 20 14.95 2.38 -14.40
C ILE A 20 16.21 1.54 -14.60
N GLU A 21 16.94 1.73 -15.71
CA GLU A 21 18.14 0.96 -15.99
C GLU A 21 19.24 1.21 -14.94
N LYS A 22 19.43 2.47 -14.52
CA LYS A 22 20.36 2.83 -13.45
C LYS A 22 19.99 2.18 -12.12
N LEU A 23 18.71 2.17 -11.76
CA LEU A 23 18.22 1.51 -10.55
C LEU A 23 18.41 0.00 -10.61
N MET A 24 18.08 -0.63 -11.74
CA MET A 24 18.31 -2.07 -11.95
C MET A 24 19.78 -2.45 -11.74
N LYS A 25 20.71 -1.70 -12.32
CA LYS A 25 22.16 -1.93 -12.17
C LYS A 25 22.62 -1.74 -10.72
N LYS A 26 22.12 -0.70 -10.04
CA LYS A 26 22.45 -0.40 -8.66
C LYS A 26 21.96 -1.47 -7.68
N GLU A 27 20.76 -2.00 -7.90
CA GLU A 27 20.12 -2.98 -7.01
C GLU A 27 20.40 -4.44 -7.40
N GLY A 28 21.00 -4.69 -8.58
CA GLY A 28 21.21 -6.05 -9.09
C GLY A 28 19.91 -6.77 -9.44
N ARG A 29 18.87 -6.04 -9.86
CA ARG A 29 17.52 -6.56 -10.10
C ARG A 29 17.13 -6.53 -11.56
N THR A 30 16.25 -7.44 -11.96
CA THR A 30 15.66 -7.42 -13.29
C THR A 30 14.60 -6.33 -13.43
N ARG A 31 14.33 -5.92 -14.68
CA ARG A 31 13.31 -4.91 -14.99
C ARG A 31 11.93 -5.31 -14.47
N SER A 32 11.56 -6.57 -14.71
CA SER A 32 10.25 -7.08 -14.31
C SER A 32 10.10 -7.17 -12.79
N GLU A 33 11.16 -7.47 -12.04
CA GLU A 33 11.12 -7.47 -10.57
C GLU A 33 10.92 -6.06 -10.03
N LEU A 34 11.71 -5.09 -10.52
CA LEU A 34 11.62 -3.70 -10.08
C LEU A 34 10.20 -3.14 -10.34
N ILE A 35 9.68 -3.33 -11.55
CA ILE A 35 8.38 -2.80 -11.94
C ILE A 35 7.23 -3.51 -11.19
N ARG A 36 7.29 -4.84 -11.02
CA ARG A 36 6.27 -5.56 -10.23
C ARG A 36 6.24 -5.09 -8.78
N GLU A 37 7.41 -4.91 -8.17
CA GLU A 37 7.52 -4.41 -6.79
C GLU A 37 6.93 -3.00 -6.67
N ALA A 38 7.30 -2.10 -7.59
CA ALA A 38 6.80 -0.73 -7.60
C ALA A 38 5.27 -0.69 -7.75
N LEU A 39 4.71 -1.48 -8.67
CA LEU A 39 3.26 -1.57 -8.86
C LEU A 39 2.56 -2.15 -7.63
N ARG A 40 3.11 -3.19 -7.00
CA ARG A 40 2.54 -3.77 -5.78
C ARG A 40 2.46 -2.74 -4.66
N ARG A 41 3.57 -2.05 -4.37
CA ARG A 41 3.63 -0.99 -3.35
C ARG A 41 2.64 0.13 -3.64
N TYR A 42 2.53 0.55 -4.90
CA TYR A 42 1.60 1.60 -5.29
C TYR A 42 0.14 1.19 -5.01
N VAL A 43 -0.26 -0.03 -5.36
CA VAL A 43 -1.61 -0.54 -5.11
C VAL A 43 -1.87 -0.63 -3.60
N GLU A 44 -0.98 -1.24 -2.84
CA GLU A 44 -1.10 -1.33 -1.37
C GLU A 44 -1.25 0.06 -0.74
N GLU A 45 -0.48 1.05 -1.20
CA GLU A 45 -0.58 2.43 -0.69
C GLU A 45 -1.95 3.07 -1.01
N GLN A 46 -2.53 2.80 -2.18
CA GLN A 46 -3.88 3.30 -2.50
C GLN A 46 -4.94 2.63 -1.62
N GLU A 47 -4.84 1.32 -1.39
CA GLU A 47 -5.76 0.59 -0.51
C GLU A 47 -5.69 1.14 0.92
N TRP A 48 -4.48 1.38 1.45
CA TRP A 48 -4.30 1.98 2.77
C TRP A 48 -4.87 3.40 2.85
N LYS A 49 -4.72 4.22 1.80
CA LYS A 49 -5.32 5.57 1.78
C LYS A 49 -6.83 5.54 1.93
N GLU A 50 -7.50 4.56 1.33
CA GLU A 50 -8.95 4.39 1.48
C GLU A 50 -9.33 4.00 2.91
N ILE A 51 -8.60 3.06 3.50
CA ILE A 51 -8.80 2.63 4.90
C ILE A 51 -8.61 3.80 5.86
N TYR A 52 -7.53 4.58 5.71
CA TYR A 52 -7.29 5.74 6.55
C TYR A 52 -8.38 6.79 6.41
N ARG A 53 -8.81 7.11 5.18
CA ARG A 53 -9.90 8.06 4.96
C ARG A 53 -11.19 7.60 5.65
N TYR A 54 -11.52 6.32 5.52
CA TYR A 54 -12.69 5.75 6.22
C TYR A 54 -12.55 5.85 7.74
N GLY A 55 -11.38 5.49 8.27
CA GLY A 55 -11.08 5.57 9.70
C GLY A 55 -11.18 6.99 10.26
N GLU A 56 -10.59 7.98 9.57
CA GLU A 56 -10.67 9.40 9.94
C GLU A 56 -12.11 9.91 9.97
N MET A 57 -12.91 9.57 8.95
CA MET A 57 -14.32 9.93 8.90
C MET A 57 -15.09 9.35 10.10
N LYS A 58 -14.86 8.07 10.42
CA LYS A 58 -15.52 7.41 11.56
C LYS A 58 -15.04 7.92 12.91
N ALA A 59 -13.76 8.24 13.05
CA ALA A 59 -13.22 8.86 14.26
C ALA A 59 -13.87 10.23 14.51
N ARG A 60 -14.03 11.05 13.47
CA ARG A 60 -14.73 12.35 13.55
C ARG A 60 -16.20 12.20 13.90
N GLU A 61 -16.92 11.28 13.24
CA GLU A 61 -18.34 11.00 13.50
C GLU A 61 -18.57 10.60 14.97
N LYS A 62 -17.63 9.84 15.55
CA LYS A 62 -17.73 9.33 16.93
C LYS A 62 -17.02 10.20 17.98
N GLY A 63 -16.34 11.28 17.57
CA GLY A 63 -15.54 12.12 18.46
C GLY A 63 -14.38 11.39 19.15
N VAL A 64 -13.83 10.34 18.52
CA VAL A 64 -12.76 9.50 19.08
C VAL A 64 -11.39 10.02 18.64
N MET A 65 -10.45 10.08 19.57
CA MET A 65 -9.04 10.39 19.30
C MET A 65 -8.14 9.20 19.66
N GLU A 66 -6.88 9.27 19.26
CA GLU A 66 -5.89 8.22 19.53
C GLU A 66 -5.76 7.90 21.04
N LYS A 67 -5.80 8.92 21.89
CA LYS A 67 -5.75 8.76 23.36
C LYS A 67 -6.94 7.99 23.95
N ASP A 68 -8.06 7.90 23.22
CA ASP A 68 -9.26 7.20 23.67
C ASP A 68 -9.19 5.69 23.38
N VAL A 69 -8.24 5.25 22.54
CA VAL A 69 -8.14 3.86 22.08
C VAL A 69 -7.99 2.88 23.24
N ASP A 70 -7.05 3.13 24.16
CA ASP A 70 -6.79 2.22 25.28
C ASP A 70 -8.01 2.08 26.20
N ARG A 71 -8.70 3.19 26.47
CA ARG A 71 -9.93 3.21 27.25
C ARG A 71 -11.04 2.39 26.58
N ILE A 72 -11.30 2.64 25.28
CA ILE A 72 -12.33 1.92 24.52
C ILE A 72 -12.04 0.41 24.48
N ILE A 73 -10.78 0.01 24.34
CA ILE A 73 -10.38 -1.41 24.35
C ILE A 73 -10.63 -2.05 25.72
N HIS A 74 -10.31 -1.37 26.81
CA HIS A 74 -10.55 -1.89 28.16
C HIS A 74 -12.05 -2.02 28.43
N GLU A 75 -12.83 -0.97 28.18
CA GLU A 75 -14.28 -0.98 28.33
C GLU A 75 -14.93 -2.15 27.55
N TYR A 76 -14.53 -2.36 26.29
CA TYR A 76 -15.06 -3.47 25.49
C TYR A 76 -14.70 -4.87 26.02
N ARG A 77 -13.48 -5.04 26.55
CA ARG A 77 -13.04 -6.33 27.11
C ARG A 77 -13.72 -6.65 28.43
N GLU A 78 -14.01 -5.64 29.24
CA GLU A 78 -14.77 -5.80 30.49
C GLU A 78 -16.23 -6.14 30.23
N GLU A 79 -16.86 -5.58 29.20
CA GLU A 79 -18.24 -5.89 28.81
C GLU A 79 -18.40 -7.33 28.24
N LYS A 80 -17.31 -7.91 27.72
CA LYS A 80 -17.31 -9.23 27.07
C LYS A 80 -16.91 -10.41 27.96
N ASN A 81 -16.45 -10.15 29.18
CA ASN A 81 -16.14 -11.16 30.20
C ASN A 81 -17.27 -11.25 31.23
#